data_AF-A0A7C5NGI3-F1
#
_entry.id   AF-A0A7C5NGI3-F1
#
_cell.length_a   1.000
_cell.length_b   1.000
_cell.length_c   1.000
_cell.angle_alpha   90.00
_cell.angle_beta   90.00
_cell.angle_gamma   90.00
#
_symmetry.space_group_name_H-M   'P 1'
#
loop_
_entity.id
_entity.type
_entity.pdbx_description
1 polymer ?
#
loop_
_entity_poly.entity_id
_entity_poly.type
_entity_poly.pdbx_seq_one_letter_code
_entity_poly.pdbx_strand_id
1 'polypeptide(L)'
;MRTFYFILITLMFVVFNVNLYGQDNTPIIKDAPTVYLKCWQCDLTRLKREINYVNYANQRQDADVIVIVTSQSTGTGTKNLIYFEGQHQFTGIADTSEVDVPDTETESVSDDKLISNIKQGLLRYIIRTPLISKINYDVAINNTKKEEIILDPWDSWVFSLSMRGGFSGESSYNRKSLNGSFRAGRVTKVDKWRFYA
;
A
#
# COMPACT_ATOMS: atom_id res chain seq x y z
N MET A 1 18.54 -46.17 49.84
CA MET A 1 18.43 -44.69 49.71
C MET A 1 18.91 -44.16 48.37
N ARG A 2 20.09 -44.55 47.83
CA ARG A 2 20.59 -44.07 46.51
C ARG A 2 19.68 -44.42 45.32
N THR A 3 19.07 -45.60 45.32
CA THR A 3 18.15 -46.06 44.26
C THR A 3 16.81 -45.29 44.26
N PHE A 4 16.32 -44.90 45.44
CA PHE A 4 15.10 -44.10 45.57
C PHE A 4 15.29 -42.68 45.03
N TYR A 5 16.47 -42.09 45.26
CA TYR A 5 16.84 -40.78 44.70
C TYR A 5 16.93 -40.80 43.17
N PHE A 6 17.45 -41.87 42.58
CA PHE A 6 17.52 -42.04 41.13
C PHE A 6 16.13 -42.14 40.47
N ILE A 7 15.18 -42.82 41.13
CA ILE A 7 13.79 -42.91 40.66
C ILE A 7 13.09 -41.56 40.79
N LEU A 8 13.35 -40.79 41.86
CA LEU A 8 12.76 -39.47 42.05
C LEU A 8 13.27 -38.44 41.02
N ILE A 9 14.56 -38.50 40.68
CA ILE A 9 15.19 -37.62 39.67
C ILE A 9 14.69 -37.94 38.26
N THR A 10 14.52 -39.23 37.92
CA THR A 10 13.97 -39.64 36.62
C THR A 10 12.49 -39.29 36.48
N LEU A 11 11.70 -39.40 37.55
CA LEU A 11 10.30 -38.96 37.55
C LEU A 11 10.18 -37.44 37.33
N MET A 12 11.06 -36.64 37.94
CA MET A 12 11.09 -35.17 37.81
C MET A 12 11.48 -34.70 36.39
N PHE A 13 12.28 -35.48 35.66
CA PHE A 13 12.68 -35.16 34.28
C PHE A 13 11.54 -35.40 33.27
N VAL A 14 10.63 -36.33 33.54
CA VAL A 14 9.48 -36.62 32.66
C VAL A 14 8.43 -35.50 32.73
N VAL A 15 8.27 -34.83 33.89
CA VAL A 15 7.30 -33.73 34.08
C VAL A 15 7.77 -32.41 33.43
N PHE A 16 9.04 -32.30 33.03
CA PHE A 16 9.59 -31.08 32.40
C PHE A 16 9.29 -30.96 30.89
N ASN A 17 8.59 -31.92 30.28
CA ASN A 17 8.09 -31.80 28.91
C ASN A 17 6.74 -31.06 28.89
N VAL A 18 6.68 -29.89 29.52
CA VAL A 18 5.59 -28.94 29.28
C VAL A 18 5.80 -28.35 27.89
N ASN A 19 4.98 -28.80 26.94
CA ASN A 19 4.87 -28.18 25.63
C ASN A 19 4.46 -26.71 25.83
N LEU A 20 5.42 -25.81 25.67
CA LEU A 20 5.20 -24.36 25.58
C LEU A 20 4.47 -24.09 24.26
N TYR A 21 3.15 -24.18 24.26
CA TYR A 21 2.33 -23.61 23.21
C TYR A 21 2.33 -22.09 23.42
N GLY A 22 3.02 -21.37 22.55
CA GLY A 22 2.85 -19.92 22.46
C GLY A 22 1.41 -19.62 22.05
N GLN A 23 0.59 -19.10 22.97
CA GLN A 23 -0.73 -18.58 22.62
C GLN A 23 -0.57 -17.23 21.94
N ASP A 24 -0.64 -17.24 20.61
CA ASP A 24 -0.77 -16.02 19.82
C ASP A 24 -2.24 -15.58 19.89
N ASN A 25 -2.55 -14.65 20.82
CA ASN A 25 -3.92 -14.19 21.12
C ASN A 25 -4.49 -13.25 20.04
N THR A 26 -4.29 -13.57 18.76
CA THR A 26 -4.88 -12.79 17.67
C THR A 26 -6.39 -13.07 17.61
N PRO A 27 -7.24 -12.02 17.62
CA PRO A 27 -8.68 -12.21 17.55
C PRO A 27 -9.06 -12.84 16.22
N ILE A 28 -9.76 -13.98 16.29
CA ILE A 28 -10.20 -14.71 15.10
C ILE A 28 -11.29 -13.91 14.39
N ILE A 29 -11.08 -13.61 13.12
CA ILE A 29 -12.04 -12.97 12.24
C ILE A 29 -13.01 -14.04 11.76
N LYS A 30 -14.27 -13.92 12.15
CA LYS A 30 -15.34 -14.82 11.72
C LYS A 30 -15.48 -14.77 10.19
N ASP A 31 -15.68 -15.94 9.57
CA ASP A 31 -15.93 -16.11 8.14
C ASP A 31 -14.75 -15.68 7.22
N ALA A 32 -13.59 -15.36 7.81
CA ALA A 32 -12.36 -15.06 7.10
C ALA A 32 -11.54 -16.33 6.82
N PRO A 33 -10.93 -16.44 5.63
CA PRO A 33 -10.04 -17.55 5.32
C PRO A 33 -8.80 -17.52 6.21
N THR A 34 -8.30 -18.69 6.58
CA THR A 34 -7.03 -18.83 7.29
C THR A 34 -5.87 -18.92 6.29
N VAL A 35 -4.89 -18.04 6.43
CA VAL A 35 -3.78 -17.88 5.49
C VAL A 35 -2.48 -18.34 6.13
N TYR A 36 -1.77 -19.25 5.48
CA TYR A 36 -0.37 -19.53 5.77
C TYR A 36 0.50 -18.63 4.88
N LEU A 37 1.27 -17.73 5.49
CA LEU A 37 2.14 -16.79 4.78
C LEU A 37 3.60 -17.14 5.02
N LYS A 38 4.31 -17.46 3.93
CA LYS A 38 5.75 -17.70 3.95
C LYS A 38 6.46 -16.70 3.05
N CYS A 39 7.30 -15.85 3.65
CA CYS A 39 8.27 -15.04 2.95
C CYS A 39 9.61 -15.07 3.70
N TRP A 40 10.71 -15.26 2.98
CA TRP A 40 12.06 -15.27 3.56
C TRP A 40 12.70 -13.88 3.62
N GLN A 41 12.41 -13.01 2.65
CA GLN A 41 13.00 -11.68 2.52
C GLN A 41 11.92 -10.59 2.64
N CYS A 42 11.07 -10.68 3.66
CA CYS A 42 10.03 -9.68 3.94
C CYS A 42 9.86 -9.46 5.44
N ASP A 43 9.36 -8.29 5.83
CA ASP A 43 8.81 -8.06 7.15
C ASP A 43 7.42 -8.71 7.29
N LEU A 44 7.39 -9.95 7.80
CA LEU A 44 6.15 -10.68 8.08
C LEU A 44 5.24 -9.95 9.07
N THR A 45 5.79 -9.14 9.98
CA THR A 45 5.00 -8.37 10.96
C THR A 45 4.23 -7.27 10.25
N ARG A 46 4.89 -6.53 9.35
CA ARG A 46 4.24 -5.52 8.50
C ARG A 46 3.18 -6.16 7.61
N LEU A 47 3.49 -7.28 6.95
CA LEU A 47 2.52 -7.98 6.10
C LEU A 47 1.26 -8.37 6.88
N LYS A 48 1.41 -9.00 8.05
CA LYS A 48 0.27 -9.39 8.90
C LYS A 48 -0.53 -8.20 9.41
N ARG A 49 0.15 -7.09 9.76
CA ARG A 49 -0.50 -5.85 10.22
C ARG A 49 -1.33 -5.21 9.11
N GLU A 50 -0.80 -5.14 7.89
CA GLU A 50 -1.46 -4.46 6.77
C GLU A 50 -2.54 -5.33 6.11
N ILE A 51 -2.45 -6.65 6.22
CA ILE A 51 -3.41 -7.62 5.72
C ILE A 51 -4.19 -8.19 6.91
N ASN A 52 -5.02 -7.34 7.52
CA ASN A 52 -5.71 -7.59 8.78
C ASN A 52 -7.16 -8.10 8.63
N TYR A 53 -7.52 -8.61 7.44
CA TYR A 53 -8.86 -9.12 7.14
C TYR A 53 -8.89 -10.65 6.92
N VAL A 54 -7.78 -11.33 7.23
CA VAL A 54 -7.63 -12.80 7.19
C VAL A 54 -7.14 -13.30 8.54
N ASN A 55 -7.36 -14.59 8.82
CA ASN A 55 -6.70 -15.26 9.94
C ASN A 55 -5.33 -15.79 9.49
N TYR A 56 -4.39 -16.00 10.40
CA TYR A 56 -3.06 -16.51 10.08
C TYR A 56 -2.80 -17.89 10.70
N ALA A 57 -2.45 -18.86 9.85
CA ALA A 57 -2.01 -20.18 10.29
C ALA A 57 -0.49 -20.20 10.51
N ASN A 58 -0.06 -20.93 11.53
CA ASN A 58 1.36 -21.18 11.79
C ASN A 58 1.91 -22.32 10.91
N GLN A 59 1.05 -23.27 10.53
CA GLN A 59 1.41 -24.44 9.74
C GLN A 59 0.61 -24.48 8.44
N ARG A 60 1.19 -25.09 7.40
CA ARG A 60 0.60 -25.12 6.05
C ARG A 60 -0.72 -25.89 6.02
N GLN A 61 -0.81 -26.97 6.80
CA GLN A 61 -1.99 -27.85 6.86
C GLN A 61 -3.22 -27.19 7.49
N ASP A 62 -3.05 -26.16 8.31
CA ASP A 62 -4.15 -25.48 9.00
C ASP A 62 -4.71 -24.31 8.19
N ALA A 63 -4.18 -24.09 6.97
CA ALA A 63 -4.55 -22.96 6.13
C ALA A 63 -5.58 -23.34 5.07
N ASP A 64 -6.51 -22.43 4.82
CA ASP A 64 -7.39 -22.44 3.66
C ASP A 64 -6.71 -21.88 2.42
N VAL A 65 -5.72 -21.00 2.61
CA VAL A 65 -4.93 -20.41 1.52
C VAL A 65 -3.46 -20.39 1.90
N ILE A 66 -2.63 -20.96 1.04
CA ILE A 66 -1.18 -20.93 1.16
C ILE A 66 -0.65 -19.79 0.29
N VAL A 67 0.13 -18.90 0.89
CA VAL A 67 0.79 -17.78 0.21
C VAL A 67 2.30 -17.92 0.40
N ILE A 68 3.02 -18.08 -0.70
CA ILE A 68 4.48 -18.21 -0.70
C ILE A 68 5.07 -17.11 -1.57
N VAL A 69 5.90 -16.26 -0.97
CA VAL A 69 6.65 -15.21 -1.67
C VAL A 69 8.07 -15.70 -1.91
N THR A 70 8.50 -15.69 -3.16
CA THR A 70 9.87 -16.01 -3.58
C THR A 70 10.47 -14.83 -4.31
N SER A 71 11.67 -14.43 -3.93
CA SER A 71 12.39 -13.31 -4.52
C SER A 71 13.51 -13.81 -5.43
N GLN A 72 13.66 -13.20 -6.60
CA GLN A 72 14.69 -13.51 -7.59
C GLN A 72 15.38 -12.21 -8.03
N SER A 73 16.71 -12.18 -8.00
CA SER A 73 17.46 -11.03 -8.52
C SER A 73 17.38 -10.98 -10.04
N THR A 74 17.16 -9.79 -10.59
CA THR A 74 17.07 -9.54 -12.04
C THR A 74 18.26 -8.74 -12.58
N GLY A 75 19.25 -8.42 -11.74
CA GLY A 75 20.41 -7.59 -12.08
C GLY A 75 20.17 -6.07 -12.01
N THR A 76 18.92 -5.61 -12.14
CA THR A 76 18.52 -4.20 -11.99
C THR A 76 17.43 -4.00 -10.92
N GLY A 77 17.18 -5.03 -10.12
CA GLY A 77 16.04 -5.12 -9.23
C GLY A 77 15.83 -6.52 -8.70
N THR A 78 14.73 -6.68 -7.99
CA THR A 78 14.20 -7.95 -7.50
C THR A 78 12.83 -8.21 -8.08
N LYS A 79 12.63 -9.41 -8.61
CA LYS A 79 11.33 -9.93 -9.02
C LYS A 79 10.78 -10.82 -7.93
N ASN A 80 9.60 -10.48 -7.41
CA ASN A 80 8.90 -11.28 -6.42
C ASN A 80 7.79 -12.07 -7.11
N LEU A 81 7.84 -13.39 -6.97
CA LEU A 81 6.77 -14.31 -7.35
C LEU A 81 5.96 -14.67 -6.11
N ILE A 82 4.67 -14.40 -6.16
CA ILE A 82 3.72 -14.64 -5.07
C ILE A 82 2.79 -15.77 -5.50
N TYR A 83 3.07 -16.96 -5.00
CA TYR A 83 2.25 -18.14 -5.26
C TYR A 83 1.10 -18.21 -4.27
N PHE A 84 -0.10 -18.45 -4.78
CA PHE A 84 -1.32 -18.64 -4.00
C PHE A 84 -1.94 -19.99 -4.33
N GLU A 85 -2.24 -20.77 -3.30
CA GLU A 85 -2.86 -22.08 -3.45
C GLU A 85 -3.97 -22.28 -2.42
N GLY A 86 -5.19 -22.46 -2.91
CA GLY A 86 -6.35 -22.77 -2.09
C GLY A 86 -6.37 -24.23 -1.63
N GLN A 87 -6.78 -24.41 -0.38
CA GLN A 87 -7.02 -25.69 0.29
C GLN A 87 -8.50 -25.78 0.70
N HIS A 88 -8.94 -26.97 1.12
CA HIS A 88 -10.31 -27.23 1.59
C HIS A 88 -11.38 -26.71 0.60
N GLN A 89 -12.16 -25.72 1.00
CA GLN A 89 -13.21 -25.10 0.20
C GLN A 89 -12.70 -24.29 -1.01
N PHE A 90 -11.40 -24.00 -1.07
CA PHE A 90 -10.75 -23.28 -2.17
C PHE A 90 -9.91 -24.18 -3.07
N THR A 91 -9.99 -25.50 -2.93
CA THR A 91 -9.27 -26.45 -3.79
C THR A 91 -9.54 -26.18 -5.28
N GLY A 92 -8.47 -26.20 -6.08
CA GLY A 92 -8.52 -25.89 -7.51
C GLY A 92 -8.41 -24.39 -7.84
N ILE A 93 -8.37 -23.52 -6.83
CA ILE A 93 -8.08 -22.09 -7.02
C ILE A 93 -6.61 -21.88 -6.70
N ALA A 94 -5.79 -21.74 -7.74
CA ALA A 94 -4.37 -21.43 -7.63
C ALA A 94 -4.02 -20.31 -8.61
N ASP A 95 -3.02 -19.51 -8.27
CA ASP A 95 -2.56 -18.40 -9.12
C ASP A 95 -1.17 -17.95 -8.67
N THR A 96 -0.47 -17.24 -9.55
CA THR A 96 0.83 -16.63 -9.25
C THR A 96 0.79 -15.18 -9.68
N SER A 97 1.07 -14.27 -8.76
CA SER A 97 1.30 -12.86 -9.07
C SER A 97 2.78 -12.55 -9.15
N GLU A 98 3.15 -11.61 -10.01
CA GLU A 98 4.52 -11.15 -10.22
C GLU A 98 4.64 -9.66 -9.88
N VAL A 99 5.69 -9.31 -9.15
CA VAL A 99 5.98 -7.93 -8.76
C VAL A 99 7.44 -7.61 -9.03
N ASP A 100 7.68 -6.66 -9.93
CA ASP A 100 9.01 -6.11 -10.18
C ASP A 100 9.30 -4.94 -9.24
N VAL A 101 10.45 -5.01 -8.58
CA VAL A 101 10.98 -4.00 -7.68
C VAL A 101 12.35 -3.55 -8.21
N PRO A 102 12.44 -2.38 -8.87
CA PRO A 102 13.72 -1.82 -9.29
C PRO A 102 14.63 -1.49 -8.10
N ASP A 103 15.95 -1.56 -8.27
CA ASP A 103 16.91 -1.22 -7.20
C ASP A 103 16.86 0.27 -6.79
N THR A 104 16.23 1.12 -7.61
CA THR A 104 16.00 2.54 -7.29
C THR A 104 14.82 2.77 -6.34
N GLU A 105 14.01 1.75 -6.10
CA GLU A 105 12.82 1.84 -5.27
C GLU A 105 13.20 1.78 -3.78
N THR A 106 12.50 2.55 -2.95
CA THR A 106 12.72 2.48 -1.50
C THR A 106 12.14 1.19 -0.93
N GLU A 107 12.68 0.71 0.20
CA GLU A 107 12.17 -0.48 0.88
C GLU A 107 10.67 -0.34 1.23
N SER A 108 10.24 0.83 1.72
CA SER A 108 8.82 1.04 2.03
C SER A 108 7.91 0.92 0.81
N VAL A 109 8.30 1.50 -0.33
CA VAL A 109 7.48 1.40 -1.54
C VAL A 109 7.50 -0.03 -2.08
N SER A 110 8.61 -0.73 -1.93
CA SER A 110 8.74 -2.15 -2.29
C SER A 110 7.81 -3.03 -1.46
N ASP A 111 7.77 -2.81 -0.15
CA ASP A 111 6.83 -3.46 0.77
C ASP A 111 5.38 -3.16 0.39
N ASP A 112 5.05 -1.89 0.12
CA ASP A 112 3.69 -1.47 -0.21
C ASP A 112 3.21 -2.11 -1.54
N LYS A 113 4.11 -2.24 -2.52
CA LYS A 113 3.85 -2.98 -3.77
C LYS A 113 3.59 -4.46 -3.49
N LEU A 114 4.41 -5.09 -2.65
CA LEU A 114 4.23 -6.49 -2.27
C LEU A 114 2.90 -6.71 -1.53
N ILE A 115 2.60 -5.90 -0.53
CA ILE A 115 1.35 -5.93 0.23
C ILE A 115 0.16 -5.79 -0.72
N SER A 116 0.19 -4.79 -1.62
CA SER A 116 -0.89 -4.55 -2.57
C SER A 116 -1.14 -5.78 -3.45
N ASN A 117 -0.09 -6.43 -3.94
CA ASN A 117 -0.22 -7.63 -4.76
C ASN A 117 -0.73 -8.85 -3.97
N ILE A 118 -0.30 -9.02 -2.72
CA ILE A 118 -0.86 -10.05 -1.83
C ILE A 118 -2.35 -9.77 -1.60
N LYS A 119 -2.74 -8.52 -1.35
CA LYS A 119 -4.14 -8.15 -1.15
C LYS A 119 -5.01 -8.46 -2.37
N GLN A 120 -4.53 -8.09 -3.56
CA GLN A 120 -5.20 -8.39 -4.82
C GLN A 120 -5.32 -9.90 -5.06
N GLY A 121 -4.25 -10.65 -4.84
CA GLY A 121 -4.25 -12.11 -4.99
C GLY A 121 -5.12 -12.83 -3.97
N LEU A 122 -5.33 -12.27 -2.77
CA LEU A 122 -6.25 -12.80 -1.77
C LEU A 122 -7.73 -12.52 -2.10
N LEU A 123 -8.03 -11.47 -2.86
CA LEU A 123 -9.40 -11.05 -3.18
C LEU A 123 -10.24 -12.21 -3.74
N ARG A 124 -9.67 -13.00 -4.64
CA ARG A 124 -10.29 -14.19 -5.26
C ARG A 124 -10.76 -15.25 -4.25
N TYR A 125 -10.18 -15.33 -3.05
CA TYR A 125 -10.65 -16.21 -1.99
C TYR A 125 -11.71 -15.54 -1.12
N ILE A 126 -11.51 -14.26 -0.77
CA ILE A 126 -12.41 -13.50 0.11
C ILE A 126 -13.80 -13.34 -0.52
N ILE A 127 -13.88 -13.12 -1.84
CA ILE A 127 -15.18 -13.00 -2.55
C ILE A 127 -16.01 -14.28 -2.49
N ARG A 128 -15.41 -15.43 -2.14
CA ARG A 128 -16.09 -16.71 -1.98
C ARG A 128 -16.51 -16.98 -0.53
N THR A 129 -16.32 -16.03 0.38
CA THR A 129 -16.79 -16.12 1.77
C THR A 129 -17.86 -15.05 2.05
N PRO A 130 -18.59 -15.16 3.19
CA PRO A 130 -19.54 -14.13 3.62
C PRO A 130 -18.94 -12.71 3.74
N LEU A 131 -17.61 -12.59 3.81
CA LEU A 131 -16.90 -11.31 3.81
C LEU A 131 -17.08 -10.50 2.52
N ILE A 132 -17.56 -11.09 1.42
CA ILE A 132 -17.87 -10.34 0.19
C ILE A 132 -18.78 -9.13 0.47
N SER A 133 -19.71 -9.26 1.42
CA SER A 133 -20.61 -8.18 1.86
C SER A 133 -19.91 -6.98 2.51
N LYS A 134 -18.62 -7.12 2.85
CA LYS A 134 -17.78 -6.09 3.46
C LYS A 134 -16.77 -5.48 2.48
N ILE A 135 -16.70 -6.00 1.26
CA ILE A 135 -15.76 -5.50 0.25
C ILE A 135 -16.40 -4.29 -0.44
N ASN A 136 -15.70 -3.15 -0.38
CA ASN A 136 -15.97 -2.01 -1.24
C ASN A 136 -14.73 -1.77 -2.10
N TYR A 137 -14.89 -1.71 -3.42
CA TYR A 137 -13.78 -1.52 -4.35
C TYR A 137 -14.17 -0.49 -5.41
N ASP A 138 -13.18 0.31 -5.80
CA ASP A 138 -13.25 1.22 -6.94
C ASP A 138 -12.18 0.79 -7.94
N VAL A 139 -12.55 0.78 -9.22
CA VAL A 139 -11.61 0.48 -10.30
C VAL A 139 -11.29 1.79 -10.99
N ALA A 140 -10.13 2.36 -10.64
CA ALA A 140 -9.58 3.53 -11.28
C ALA A 140 -9.11 3.17 -12.70
N ILE A 141 -10.04 3.17 -13.65
CA ILE A 141 -9.70 3.13 -15.06
C ILE A 141 -9.24 4.55 -15.40
N ASN A 142 -7.93 4.72 -15.56
CA ASN A 142 -7.36 5.88 -16.22
C ASN A 142 -7.79 5.82 -17.69
N ASN A 143 -9.05 6.17 -17.97
CA ASN A 143 -9.42 6.70 -19.26
C ASN A 143 -8.54 7.92 -19.40
N THR A 144 -7.43 7.78 -20.12
CA THR A 144 -6.75 8.91 -20.72
C THR A 144 -7.79 9.48 -21.68
N LYS A 145 -8.71 10.27 -21.13
CA LYS A 145 -9.58 11.14 -21.89
C LYS A 145 -8.56 12.00 -22.60
N LYS A 146 -8.27 11.67 -23.86
CA LYS A 146 -7.45 12.46 -24.77
C LYS A 146 -7.96 13.86 -24.52
N GLU A 147 -7.14 14.71 -23.88
CA GLU A 147 -7.56 16.07 -23.52
C GLU A 147 -8.22 16.60 -24.78
N GLU A 148 -9.54 16.85 -24.72
CA GLU A 148 -10.16 17.60 -25.79
C GLU A 148 -9.34 18.87 -25.83
N ILE A 149 -8.66 19.08 -26.95
CA ILE A 149 -7.92 20.30 -27.19
C ILE A 149 -9.02 21.36 -27.26
N ILE A 150 -9.37 21.92 -26.11
CA ILE A 150 -10.16 23.14 -26.04
C ILE A 150 -9.24 24.15 -26.69
N LEU A 151 -9.54 24.46 -27.96
CA LEU A 151 -8.86 25.52 -28.70
C LEU A 151 -9.02 26.79 -27.86
N ASP A 152 -7.92 27.28 -27.30
CA ASP A 152 -7.89 28.51 -26.55
C ASP A 152 -8.15 29.68 -27.52
N PRO A 153 -9.32 30.35 -27.46
CA PRO A 153 -9.62 31.43 -28.39
C PRO A 153 -8.73 32.66 -28.19
N TRP A 154 -7.94 32.71 -27.11
CA TRP A 154 -7.02 33.80 -26.78
C TRP A 154 -5.55 33.44 -26.99
N ASP A 155 -5.22 32.27 -27.55
CA ASP A 155 -3.84 31.84 -27.87
C ASP A 155 -2.84 32.05 -26.69
N SER A 156 -3.30 31.73 -25.49
CA SER A 156 -2.57 31.79 -24.23
C SER A 156 -2.13 33.19 -23.79
N TRP A 157 -2.79 34.23 -24.28
CA TRP A 157 -2.61 35.59 -23.79
C TRP A 157 -3.31 35.83 -22.45
N VAL A 158 -2.59 36.41 -21.51
CA VAL A 158 -3.04 36.80 -20.17
C VAL A 158 -2.86 38.32 -20.01
N PHE A 159 -3.93 39.00 -19.62
CA PHE A 159 -3.93 40.43 -19.39
C PHE A 159 -4.20 40.73 -17.92
N SER A 160 -3.46 41.69 -17.37
CA SER A 160 -3.62 42.17 -16.00
C SER A 160 -3.67 43.69 -16.03
N LEU A 161 -4.72 44.24 -15.43
CA LEU A 161 -4.89 45.67 -15.23
C LEU A 161 -5.05 45.91 -13.73
N SER A 162 -4.23 46.79 -13.17
CA SER A 162 -4.35 47.22 -11.79
C SER A 162 -4.39 48.74 -11.72
N MET A 163 -5.28 49.25 -10.89
CA MET A 163 -5.44 50.69 -10.64
C MET A 163 -5.55 50.90 -9.14
N ARG A 164 -4.83 51.90 -8.62
CA ARG A 164 -4.85 52.30 -7.23
C ARG A 164 -4.93 53.81 -7.16
N GLY A 165 -5.95 54.32 -6.49
CA GLY A 165 -6.13 55.75 -6.24
C GLY A 165 -6.19 56.04 -4.75
N GLY A 166 -5.75 57.23 -4.35
CA GLY A 166 -5.87 57.75 -2.99
C GLY A 166 -6.31 59.22 -3.03
N PHE A 167 -7.24 59.57 -2.15
CA PHE A 167 -7.73 60.93 -1.98
C PHE A 167 -7.58 61.32 -0.51
N SER A 168 -6.86 62.41 -0.25
CA SER A 168 -6.72 63.01 1.09
C SER A 168 -6.93 64.52 0.99
N GLY A 169 -7.80 65.06 1.82
CA GLY A 169 -8.13 66.49 1.84
C GLY A 169 -8.08 67.06 3.25
N GLU A 170 -7.36 68.16 3.41
CA GLU A 170 -7.35 68.99 4.62
C GLU A 170 -7.62 70.44 4.21
N SER A 171 -8.13 71.28 5.12
CA SER A 171 -8.84 72.54 4.81
C SER A 171 -8.11 73.53 3.90
N SER A 172 -6.80 73.41 3.74
CA SER A 172 -5.97 74.28 2.89
C SER A 172 -5.30 73.55 1.71
N TYR A 173 -5.23 72.21 1.68
CA TYR A 173 -4.59 71.45 0.60
C TYR A 173 -5.28 70.13 0.27
N ASN A 174 -5.55 69.92 -1.02
CA ASN A 174 -6.10 68.67 -1.56
C ASN A 174 -5.04 67.94 -2.38
N ARG A 175 -4.75 66.66 -2.04
CA ARG A 175 -3.89 65.80 -2.85
C ARG A 175 -4.66 64.56 -3.31
N LYS A 176 -4.64 64.36 -4.62
CA LYS A 176 -5.24 63.21 -5.29
C LYS A 176 -4.14 62.50 -6.06
N SER A 177 -4.00 61.20 -5.89
CA SER A 177 -3.10 60.39 -6.70
C SER A 177 -3.86 59.21 -7.29
N LEU A 178 -3.53 58.90 -8.55
CA LEU A 178 -4.06 57.76 -9.27
C LEU A 178 -2.90 57.12 -10.03
N ASN A 179 -2.64 55.86 -9.74
CA ASN A 179 -1.60 55.07 -10.37
C ASN A 179 -2.25 53.83 -10.98
N GLY A 180 -1.90 53.52 -12.23
CA GLY A 180 -2.35 52.30 -12.90
C GLY A 180 -1.16 51.55 -13.50
N SER A 181 -1.31 50.24 -13.67
CA SER A 181 -0.40 49.41 -14.45
C SER A 181 -1.18 48.41 -15.29
N PHE A 182 -0.74 48.20 -16.52
CA PHE A 182 -1.27 47.23 -17.46
C PHE A 182 -0.15 46.28 -17.87
N ARG A 183 -0.44 44.98 -17.89
CA ARG A 183 0.50 43.92 -18.29
C ARG A 183 -0.22 42.94 -19.21
N ALA A 184 0.42 42.62 -20.32
CA ALA A 184 0.02 41.55 -21.22
C ALA A 184 1.18 40.55 -21.32
N GLY A 185 0.91 39.25 -21.24
CA GLY A 185 1.90 38.21 -21.38
C GLY A 185 1.31 36.94 -21.97
N ARG A 186 2.09 36.18 -22.71
CA ARG A 186 1.68 34.90 -23.29
C ARG A 186 2.31 33.76 -22.51
N VAL A 187 1.52 32.77 -22.09
CA VAL A 187 1.99 31.64 -21.26
C VAL A 187 1.83 30.33 -22.01
N THR A 188 2.92 29.82 -22.55
CA THR A 188 2.96 28.56 -23.29
C THR A 188 3.40 27.39 -22.40
N LYS A 189 3.19 26.14 -22.83
CA LYS A 189 3.65 24.95 -22.09
C LYS A 189 5.17 24.95 -21.84
N VAL A 190 5.96 25.64 -22.67
CA VAL A 190 7.43 25.78 -22.51
C VAL A 190 7.78 26.69 -21.33
N ASP A 191 6.94 27.67 -20.99
CA ASP A 191 7.20 28.62 -19.91
C ASP A 191 7.15 27.96 -18.52
N LYS A 192 6.45 26.83 -18.37
CA LYS A 192 6.43 26.03 -17.13
C LYS A 192 7.79 25.43 -16.76
N TRP A 193 8.73 25.37 -17.71
CA TRP A 193 10.05 24.73 -17.55
C TRP A 193 11.22 25.72 -17.51
N ARG A 194 10.97 27.03 -17.34
CA ARG A 194 12.05 28.03 -17.23
C ARG A 194 12.51 28.18 -15.78
N PHE A 195 13.67 27.60 -15.47
CA PHE A 195 14.45 27.94 -14.27
C PHE A 195 15.34 29.14 -14.59
N TYR A 196 15.32 30.16 -13.74
CA TYR A 196 16.26 31.28 -13.81
C TYR A 196 17.62 30.80 -13.27
N ALA A 197 18.68 30.97 -14.07
CA ALA A 197 20.07 30.77 -13.66
C ALA A 197 20.63 32.03 -12.98
#